data_AF-I1E2N7-F1
#
_entry.id   AF-I1E2N7-F1
#
_cell.length_a   1.000
_cell.length_b   1.000
_cell.length_c   1.000
_cell.angle_alpha   90.00
_cell.angle_beta   90.00
_cell.angle_gamma   90.00
#
_symmetry.space_group_name_H-M   'P 1'
#
loop_
_entity.id
_entity.type
_entity.pdbx_description
1 polymer ?
#
loop_
_entity_poly.entity_id
_entity_poly.type
_entity_poly.pdbx_seq_one_letter_code
_entity_poly.pdbx_strand_id
1 'polypeptide(L)' 'MPLRRILYCTLLLSHISLWAAPQFSQAECITLNQQRLELRKQLRQPYDAAHGQRLQQQLRELERLLAQHCKKPVKTPPSH' A
#
# COMPACT_ATOMS: atom_id res chain seq x y z
N MET A 1 -9.54 -31.10 -40.35
CA MET A 1 -10.23 -30.26 -39.34
C MET A 1 -9.41 -30.16 -38.05
N PRO A 2 -8.48 -29.20 -37.90
CA PRO A 2 -8.03 -28.86 -36.54
C PRO A 2 -7.94 -27.35 -36.24
N LEU A 3 -8.25 -26.45 -37.19
CA LEU A 3 -8.11 -25.01 -36.98
C LEU A 3 -9.13 -24.45 -35.97
N ARG A 4 -10.27 -25.12 -35.84
CA ARG A 4 -11.41 -24.69 -35.00
C ARG A 4 -11.17 -24.90 -33.49
N ARG A 5 -10.20 -25.74 -33.10
CA ARG A 5 -9.88 -26.02 -31.69
C ARG A 5 -8.83 -25.07 -31.11
N ILE A 6 -7.92 -24.55 -31.94
CA ILE A 6 -6.86 -23.63 -31.48
C ILE A 6 -7.46 -22.26 -31.12
N LEU A 7 -8.54 -21.86 -31.78
CA LEU A 7 -9.20 -20.57 -31.55
C LEU A 7 -9.86 -20.45 -30.16
N TYR A 8 -10.17 -21.57 -29.49
CA TYR A 8 -10.82 -21.55 -28.18
C TYR A 8 -9.84 -21.43 -27.00
N CYS A 9 -8.55 -21.70 -27.19
CA CYS A 9 -7.55 -21.56 -26.11
C CYS A 9 -7.07 -20.11 -25.92
N THR A 10 -7.12 -19.26 -26.95
CA THR A 10 -6.65 -17.86 -26.85
C THR A 10 -7.67 -16.93 -26.21
N LEU A 11 -8.96 -17.28 -26.20
CA LEU A 11 -10.02 -16.45 -25.60
C LEU A 11 -10.12 -16.55 -24.07
N LEU A 12 -9.48 -17.52 -23.41
CA LEU A 12 -9.49 -17.62 -21.95
C LEU A 12 -8.40 -16.80 -21.24
N LEU A 13 -7.43 -16.24 -21.97
CA LEU A 13 -6.35 -15.47 -21.35
C LEU A 13 -6.68 -13.99 -21.06
N SER A 14 -7.84 -13.49 -21.50
CA SER A 14 -8.16 -12.06 -21.44
C SER A 14 -8.94 -11.59 -20.20
N HIS A 15 -9.25 -12.46 -19.24
CA HIS A 15 -10.14 -12.11 -18.12
C HIS A 15 -9.51 -12.11 -16.73
N ILE A 16 -8.20 -11.95 -16.62
CA ILE A 16 -7.56 -11.70 -15.32
C ILE A 16 -6.93 -10.31 -15.33
N SER A 17 -7.77 -9.28 -15.49
CA SER A 17 -7.46 -8.01 -14.85
C SER A 17 -7.56 -8.26 -13.34
N LEU A 18 -6.48 -8.74 -12.73
CA LEU A 18 -6.29 -8.54 -11.30
C LEU A 18 -6.29 -7.02 -11.12
N TRP A 19 -7.38 -6.46 -10.59
CA TRP A 19 -7.45 -5.06 -10.20
C TRP A 19 -6.52 -4.89 -8.99
N ALA A 20 -5.21 -4.88 -9.26
CA ALA A 20 -4.24 -4.45 -8.29
C ALA A 20 -4.54 -2.99 -7.99
N ALA A 21 -4.71 -2.67 -6.71
CA ALA A 21 -4.75 -1.28 -6.28
C ALA A 21 -3.58 -0.52 -6.94
N PRO A 22 -3.82 0.68 -7.49
CA PRO A 22 -2.80 1.41 -8.22
C PRO A 22 -1.60 1.62 -7.30
N GLN A 23 -0.43 1.20 -7.78
CA GLN A 23 0.82 1.37 -7.05
C GLN A 23 1.15 2.86 -7.00
N PHE A 24 1.36 3.40 -5.80
CA PHE A 24 1.82 4.77 -5.65
C PHE A 24 3.26 4.91 -6.13
N SER A 25 3.61 6.14 -6.51
CA SER A 25 4.97 6.50 -6.86
C SER A 25 5.90 6.30 -5.66
N GLN A 26 7.20 6.18 -5.94
CA GLN A 26 8.19 6.05 -4.88
C GLN A 26 8.17 7.26 -3.93
N ALA A 27 8.00 8.47 -4.47
CA ALA A 27 7.93 9.70 -3.68
C ALA A 27 6.75 9.68 -2.70
N GLU A 28 5.55 9.32 -3.17
CA GLU A 28 4.36 9.19 -2.33
C GLU A 28 4.58 8.15 -1.21
N CYS A 29 5.13 6.98 -1.55
CA CYS A 29 5.42 5.95 -0.54
C CYS A 29 6.47 6.39 0.49
N ILE A 30 7.45 7.21 0.12
CA ILE A 30 8.42 7.80 1.05
C ILE A 30 7.70 8.77 2.00
N THR A 31 6.89 9.69 1.47
CA THR A 31 6.13 10.65 2.27
C THR A 31 5.21 9.95 3.26
N LEU A 32 4.47 8.93 2.83
CA LEU A 32 3.58 8.14 3.70
C LEU A 32 4.37 7.38 4.77
N ASN A 33 5.56 6.86 4.45
CA ASN A 33 6.43 6.23 5.45
C ASN A 33 6.97 7.24 6.48
N GLN A 34 7.30 8.47 6.05
CA GLN A 34 7.70 9.53 6.98
C GLN A 34 6.55 9.89 7.94
N GLN A 35 5.33 10.04 7.43
CA GLN A 35 4.14 10.25 8.26
C GLN A 35 3.94 9.11 9.27
N ARG A 36 4.16 7.86 8.85
CA ARG A 36 4.08 6.68 9.73
C ARG A 36 5.10 6.76 10.87
N LEU A 37 6.33 7.18 10.56
CA LEU A 37 7.38 7.35 11.57
C LEU A 37 7.05 8.48 12.55
N GLU A 38 6.51 9.59 12.05
CA GLU A 38 6.10 10.72 12.90
C GLU A 38 4.97 10.32 13.85
N LEU A 39 3.92 9.65 13.36
CA LEU A 39 2.85 9.12 14.23
C LEU A 39 3.40 8.15 15.29
N ARG A 40 4.35 7.27 14.92
CA ARG A 40 5.04 6.37 15.87
C ARG A 40 5.91 7.12 16.87
N LYS A 41 6.41 8.31 16.53
CA LYS A 41 7.17 9.18 17.44
C LYS A 41 6.23 9.87 18.42
N GLN A 42 5.09 10.37 17.94
CA GLN A 42 4.03 10.97 18.77
C GLN A 42 3.44 9.95 19.76
N LEU A 43 3.18 8.71 19.31
CA LEU A 43 2.72 7.62 20.18
C LEU A 43 3.76 7.16 21.22
N ARG A 44 5.02 7.63 21.14
CA ARG A 44 6.04 7.40 22.17
C ARG A 44 6.11 8.54 23.20
N GLN A 45 5.39 9.63 22.98
CA GLN A 45 5.29 10.74 23.93
C GLN A 45 4.06 10.54 24.85
N PRO A 46 4.00 11.22 25.99
CA PRO A 46 2.77 11.29 26.79
C PRO A 46 1.63 11.92 25.99
N TYR A 47 0.43 11.34 26.10
CA TYR A 47 -0.80 11.84 25.48
C TYR A 47 -2.00 11.56 26.37
N ASP A 48 -3.06 12.34 26.21
CA ASP A 48 -4.37 11.99 26.76
C ASP A 48 -5.00 10.82 25.98
N ALA A 49 -5.95 10.12 26.61
CA ALA A 49 -6.55 8.93 26.03
C ALA A 49 -7.23 9.17 24.68
N ALA A 50 -7.94 10.30 24.52
CA ALA A 50 -8.66 10.62 23.28
C ALA A 50 -7.68 10.98 22.15
N HIS A 51 -6.59 11.66 22.46
CA HIS A 51 -5.50 11.93 21.52
C HIS A 51 -4.78 10.63 21.12
N GLY A 52 -4.47 9.75 22.08
CA GLY A 52 -3.88 8.44 21.82
C GLY A 52 -4.73 7.58 20.88
N GLN A 53 -6.05 7.54 21.09
CA GLN A 53 -6.97 6.81 20.21
C GLN A 53 -6.94 7.33 18.77
N ARG A 54 -6.93 8.66 18.60
CA ARG A 54 -6.84 9.30 17.28
C ARG A 54 -5.51 8.96 16.58
N LEU A 55 -4.39 9.09 17.28
CA LEU A 55 -3.07 8.75 16.75
C LEU A 55 -3.00 7.27 16.32
N GLN A 56 -3.53 6.35 17.12
CA GLN A 56 -3.57 4.94 16.78
C GLN A 56 -4.47 4.66 15.57
N GLN A 57 -5.60 5.35 15.45
CA GLN A 57 -6.47 5.22 14.27
C GLN A 57 -5.76 5.70 13.00
N GLN A 58 -5.15 6.89 13.05
CA GLN A 58 -4.37 7.42 11.93
C GLN A 58 -3.23 6.49 11.52
N LEU A 59 -2.53 5.90 12.49
CA LEU A 59 -1.46 4.95 12.21
C LEU A 59 -1.98 3.70 11.49
N ARG A 60 -3.10 3.13 11.95
CA ARG A 60 -3.71 1.94 11.31
C ARG A 60 -4.16 2.23 9.88
N GLU A 61 -4.81 3.38 9.65
CA GLU A 61 -5.26 3.80 8.32
C GLU A 61 -4.06 3.97 7.37
N LEU A 62 -3.00 4.61 7.86
CA LEU A 62 -1.78 4.82 7.09
C LEU A 62 -1.04 3.51 6.78
N GLU A 63 -0.97 2.58 7.72
CA GLU A 63 -0.38 1.25 7.51
C GLU A 63 -1.18 0.44 6.48
N ARG A 64 -2.52 0.53 6.51
CA ARG A 64 -3.38 -0.10 5.49
C ARG A 64 -3.12 0.49 4.10
N LEU A 65 -3.02 1.80 4.00
CA LEU A 65 -2.78 2.50 2.74
C LEU A 65 -1.40 2.17 2.16
N LEU A 66 -0.36 2.11 3.00
CA LEU A 66 0.96 1.63 2.63
C LEU A 66 0.93 0.16 2.15
N ALA A 67 0.23 -0.73 2.86
CA ALA A 67 0.13 -2.14 2.46
C ALA A 67 -0.59 -2.33 1.12
N GLN A 68 -1.59 -1.49 0.83
CA GLN A 68 -2.37 -1.56 -0.41
C GLN A 68 -1.60 -0.99 -1.61
N HIS A 69 -0.93 0.14 -1.43
CA HIS A 69 -0.40 0.94 -2.55
C HIS A 69 1.13 0.98 -2.64
N CYS A 70 1.87 0.54 -1.61
CA CYS A 70 3.33 0.58 -1.54
C CYS A 70 3.93 -0.83 -1.44
N LYS A 71 3.66 -1.69 -2.44
CA LYS A 71 4.07 -3.11 -2.44
C LYS A 71 5.56 -3.32 -2.69
N LYS A 72 6.24 -2.37 -3.36
CA LYS A 72 7.68 -2.42 -3.56
C LYS A 72 8.39 -1.92 -2.28
N PRO A 73 9.46 -2.60 -1.83
CA PRO A 73 10.23 -2.12 -0.70
C PRO A 73 10.76 -0.71 -1.02
N VAL A 74 10.49 0.22 -0.12
CA VAL A 74 11.09 1.56 -0.20
C VAL A 74 12.59 1.37 0.02
N LYS A 75 13.38 1.53 -1.05
CA LYS A 75 14.83 1.25 -1.06
C LYS A 75 15.63 2.17 -0.14
N THR A 76 15.05 3.29 0.26
CA THR A 76 15.68 4.28 1.13
C THR A 76 14.83 4.44 2.40
N PRO A 77 15.27 3.90 3.55
CA PRO A 77 14.77 4.43 4.82
C PRO A 77 15.03 5.95 4.83
N PRO A 78 14.13 6.78 5.37
CA PRO A 78 14.35 8.21 5.43
C PRO A 78 15.64 8.46 6.21
N SER A 79 16.63 9.04 5.53
CA SER A 79 17.87 9.52 6.12
C SER A 79 17.51 10.65 7.08
N HIS A 80 17.91 10.47 8.34
CA HIS A 80 17.61 11.38 9.44
C HIS A 80 18.69 12.44 9.59
#